data_AF-A0A3N5V2M8-F1
#
_entry.id   AF-A0A3N5V2M8-F1
#
_cell.length_a   1.000
_cell.length_b   1.000
_cell.length_c   1.000
_cell.angle_alpha   90.00
_cell.angle_beta   90.00
_cell.angle_gamma   90.00
#
_symmetry.space_group_name_H-M   'P 1'
#
loop_
_entity.id
_entity.type
_entity.pdbx_description
1 polymer ?
#
loop_
_entity_poly.entity_id
_entity_poly.type
_entity_poly.pdbx_seq_one_letter_code
_entity_poly.pdbx_strand_id
1 'polypeptide(L)' 'MNEFVILEGDQQELWEIDYEKKIAINISDLNIIENKMTRYNGTIQDYLREKGFTEVHFHETGSLPSRAHYSTKRNCSFR' A
#
# COMPACT_ATOMS: atom_id res chain seq x y z
N MET A 1 4.10 10.30 -7.53
CA MET A 1 4.73 9.06 -8.03
C MET A 1 3.92 7.92 -7.46
N ASN A 2 3.34 7.12 -8.36
CA ASN A 2 2.45 6.04 -8.01
C ASN A 2 3.16 4.74 -8.40
N GLU A 3 3.11 3.75 -7.52
CA GLU A 3 3.71 2.44 -7.73
C GLU A 3 2.66 1.37 -7.51
N PHE A 4 2.66 0.35 -8.37
CA PHE A 4 1.72 -0.75 -8.29
C PHE A 4 2.43 -1.95 -7.69
N VAL A 5 1.90 -2.48 -6.60
CA VAL A 5 2.41 -3.69 -5.96
C VAL A 5 1.36 -4.79 -6.00
N ILE A 6 1.75 -5.97 -6.45
CA ILE A 6 0.96 -7.20 -6.32
C ILE A 6 1.47 -7.92 -5.08
N LEU A 7 0.56 -8.15 -4.14
CA LEU A 7 0.79 -9.04 -3.02
C LEU A 7 0.53 -10.48 -3.47
N GLU A 8 1.57 -11.29 -3.55
CA GLU A 8 1.47 -12.73 -3.80
C GLU A 8 1.20 -13.44 -2.46
N GLY A 9 -0.05 -13.40 -2.00
CA GLY A 9 -0.56 -14.16 -0.86
C GLY A 9 -1.65 -15.17 -1.25
N ASP A 10 -2.45 -15.63 -0.28
CA ASP A 10 -3.62 -16.52 -0.51
C ASP A 10 -4.66 -15.89 -1.47
N GLN A 11 -4.73 -14.57 -1.50
CA GLN A 11 -5.49 -13.80 -2.48
C GLN A 11 -4.51 -12.84 -3.15
N GLN A 12 -4.38 -12.92 -4.48
CA GLN A 12 -3.59 -11.93 -5.21
C GLN A 12 -4.28 -10.58 -5.12
N GLU A 13 -3.66 -9.65 -4.40
CA GLU A 13 -4.18 -8.30 -4.21
C GLU A 13 -3.30 -7.28 -4.91
N LEU A 14 -3.91 -6.44 -5.75
CA LEU A 14 -3.24 -5.33 -6.39
C LEU A 14 -3.45 -4.07 -5.55
N TRP A 15 -2.35 -3.43 -5.18
CA TRP A 15 -2.35 -2.18 -4.42
C TRP A 15 -1.64 -1.09 -5.21
N GLU A 16 -2.31 0.04 -5.39
CA GLU A 16 -1.72 1.27 -5.90
C GLU A 16 -1.20 2.08 -4.72
N ILE A 17 0.10 2.34 -4.69
CA ILE A 17 0.78 3.12 -3.66
C ILE A 17 1.07 4.51 -4.24
N ASP A 18 0.32 5.51 -3.77
CA ASP A 18 0.55 6.91 -4.07
C ASP A 18 1.45 7.53 -2.98
N TYR A 19 2.74 7.65 -3.30
CA TYR A 19 3.74 8.18 -2.37
C TYR A 19 3.59 9.69 -2.09
N GLU A 20 2.90 10.43 -2.96
CA GLU A 20 2.67 11.86 -2.77
C GLU A 20 1.60 12.12 -1.73
N LYS A 21 0.48 11.39 -1.85
CA LYS A 21 -0.62 11.44 -0.90
C LYS A 21 -0.40 10.53 0.32
N LYS A 22 0.62 9.67 0.25
CA LYS A 22 0.96 8.65 1.25
C LYS A 22 -0.22 7.73 1.56
N ILE A 23 -0.87 7.29 0.49
CA ILE A 23 -2.00 6.36 0.54
C ILE A 23 -1.68 5.16 -0.33
N ALA A 24 -2.17 4.01 0.07
CA ALA A 24 -2.22 2.80 -0.72
C ALA A 24 -3.68 2.39 -0.87
N ILE A 25 -4.10 2.12 -2.10
CA ILE A 25 -5.49 1.80 -2.43
C ILE A 25 -5.50 0.39 -3.00
N ASN A 26 -6.32 -0.48 -2.44
CA ASN A 26 -6.56 -1.79 -3.02
C ASN A 26 -7.38 -1.61 -4.30
N ILE A 27 -6.77 -1.93 -5.43
CA ILE A 27 -7.37 -1.83 -6.76
C ILE A 27 -7.45 -3.21 -7.41
N SER A 28 -7.50 -4.29 -6.62
CA SER A 28 -7.57 -5.68 -7.12
C SER A 28 -8.76 -5.93 -8.04
N ASP A 29 -9.85 -5.17 -7.87
CA ASP A 29 -11.05 -5.24 -8.69
C ASP A 29 -10.91 -4.48 -10.02
N LEU A 30 -10.02 -3.49 -10.06
CA LEU A 30 -9.70 -2.76 -11.27
C LEU A 30 -8.67 -3.61 -12.01
N ASN A 31 -9.10 -4.26 -13.09
CA ASN A 31 -8.26 -5.09 -13.97
C ASN A 31 -7.22 -4.22 -14.72
N ILE A 32 -6.32 -3.56 -13.99
CA ILE A 32 -5.34 -2.61 -14.51
C ILE A 32 -4.16 -3.42 -15.04
N ILE A 33 -4.02 -3.42 -16.36
CA ILE A 33 -2.90 -4.06 -17.07
C ILE A 33 -1.74 -3.05 -17.11
N GLU A 34 -0.94 -2.98 -16.05
CA GLU A 34 0.29 -2.16 -16.05
C GLU A 34 1.58 -2.98 -16.10
N ASN A 35 2.51 -2.47 -16.93
CA ASN A 35 3.78 -3.11 -17.30
C ASN A 35 4.85 -3.06 -16.18
N LYS A 36 4.56 -2.39 -15.06
CA LYS A 36 5.49 -2.15 -13.94
C LYS A 36 4.83 -2.42 -12.60
N MET A 37 4.46 -3.67 -12.37
CA MET A 37 3.99 -4.14 -11.07
C MET A 37 5.15 -4.77 -10.29
N THR A 38 5.37 -4.29 -9.08
CA THR A 38 6.30 -4.93 -8.14
C THR A 38 5.58 -6.10 -7.50
N ARG A 39 6.15 -7.31 -7.57
CA ARG A 39 5.60 -8.46 -6.84
C ARG A 39 6.22 -8.52 -5.47
N TYR A 40 5.38 -8.71 -4.47
CA TYR A 40 5.78 -8.78 -3.09
C TYR A 40 5.10 -9.95 -2.40
N ASN A 41 5.90 -10.79 -1.74
CA ASN A 41 5.38 -11.93 -0.99
C ASN A 41 5.20 -11.54 0.47
N GLY A 42 4.00 -11.09 0.82
CA GLY A 42 3.68 -10.57 2.16
C GLY A 42 2.45 -9.67 2.13
N THR A 43 2.27 -8.85 3.17
CA THR A 43 1.18 -7.86 3.23
C THR A 43 1.67 -6.48 2.77
N ILE A 44 0.75 -5.62 2.32
CA ILE A 44 1.07 -4.21 2.00
C ILE A 44 1.68 -3.48 3.21
N GLN A 45 1.31 -3.88 4.44
CA GLN A 45 1.92 -3.32 5.64
C GLN A 45 3.41 -3.64 5.71
N ASP A 46 3.80 -4.89 5.44
CA ASP A 46 5.20 -5.32 5.46
C ASP A 46 5.99 -4.63 4.35
N TYR A 47 5.43 -4.55 3.14
CA TYR A 47 6.02 -3.82 2.02
C TYR A 47 6.28 -2.35 2.37
N LEU A 48 5.27 -1.67 2.93
CA LEU A 48 5.39 -0.27 3.34
C LEU A 48 6.41 -0.11 4.48
N ARG A 49 6.49 -1.06 5.43
CA ARG A 49 7.50 -1.04 6.50
C ARG A 49 8.91 -1.22 5.95
N GLU A 50 9.14 -2.11 4.99
CA GLU A 50 10.44 -2.27 4.33
C GLU A 50 10.88 -1.01 3.57
N LYS A 51 9.93 -0.27 3.00
CA LYS A 51 10.19 1.05 2.42
C LYS A 51 10.44 2.16 3.46
N GLY A 52 10.27 1.86 4.75
CA GLY A 52 10.49 2.78 5.86
C GLY A 52 9.24 3.51 6.36
N PHE A 53 8.04 3.10 5.95
CA PHE A 53 6.77 3.62 6.48
C PHE A 53 6.30 2.77 7.66
N THR A 54 6.37 3.33 8.86
CA THR A 54 6.13 2.59 10.12
C THR A 54 4.70 2.69 10.64
N GLU A 55 3.96 3.72 10.25
CA GLU A 55 2.55 3.89 10.61
C GLU A 55 1.70 3.63 9.37
N VAL A 56 1.02 2.48 9.31
CA VAL A 56 0.05 2.13 8.26
C VAL A 56 -1.32 1.93 8.91
N HIS A 57 -2.28 2.75 8.54
CA HIS A 57 -3.66 2.74 9.01
C HIS A 57 -4.58 2.27 7.89
N PHE A 58 -5.23 1.13 8.09
CA PHE A 58 -6.22 0.60 7.16
C PHE A 58 -7.60 1.14 7.50
N HIS A 59 -8.25 1.75 6.51
CA HIS A 59 -9.66 2.11 6.55
C HIS A 59 -10.42 1.09 5.69
N GLU A 60 -11.10 0.16 6.36
CA GLU A 60 -12.13 -0.67 5.77
C GLU A 60 -13.48 0.03 5.95
N THR A 61 -13.86 0.87 4.98
CA THR A 61 -15.24 1.35 4.91
C THR A 61 -15.97 0.35 4.04
N GLY A 62 -16.84 -0.49 4.63
CA GLY A 62 -17.43 -1.71 4.05
C GLY A 62 -18.23 -1.62 2.72
N SER A 63 -18.06 -0.56 1.94
CA SER A 63 -18.60 -0.39 0.58
C SER A 63 -17.61 0.23 -0.40
N LEU A 64 -16.37 0.53 0.03
CA LEU A 64 -15.31 1.11 -0.78
C LEU A 64 -14.06 0.23 -0.73
N PRO A 65 -13.23 0.24 -1.78
CA PRO A 65 -11.96 -0.49 -1.78
C PRO A 65 -11.15 -0.14 -0.54
N SER A 66 -10.47 -1.14 0.04
CA SER A 66 -9.64 -0.99 1.23
C SER A 66 -8.57 0.07 0.98
N ARG A 67 -8.52 1.10 1.85
CA ARG A 67 -7.56 2.20 1.74
C ARG A 67 -6.62 2.17 2.93
N ALA A 68 -5.33 2.09 2.68
CA ALA A 68 -4.30 2.19 3.70
C ALA A 68 -3.65 3.57 3.63
N HIS A 69 -3.78 4.37 4.69
CA HIS A 69 -3.00 5.59 4.86
C HIS A 69 -1.69 5.24 5.55
N TYR A 70 -0.56 5.74 5.08
CA TYR A 70 0.70 5.54 5.77
C TYR A 70 1.41 6.86 6.04
N SER A 71 1.89 7.03 7.27
CA SER A 71 2.62 8.23 7.65
C SER A 71 4.11 7.97 7.57
N THR A 72 4.84 8.94 7.02
CA THR A 72 6.29 9.01 7.15
C THR A 72 6.63 9.54 8.53
N LYS A 73 6.28 8.81 9.61
CA LYS A 73 7.01 9.01 10.86
C LYS A 73 8.43 8.46 10.65
N ARG A 74 9.28 9.27 10.02
CA ARG A 74 10.65 9.38 10.54
C ARG A 74 10.46 9.72 12.00
N ASN A 75 11.02 8.89 12.87
CA ASN A 75 11.04 9.12 14.30
C ASN A 75 11.65 10.51 14.56
N CYS A 76 10.81 11.54 14.56
CA CYS A 76 11.15 12.91 14.88
C CYS A 76 10.34 13.29 16.11
N SER A 77 10.53 12.55 17.20
CA SER A 77 10.53 13.21 18.51
C SER A 77 11.90 13.86 18.65
N PHE A 78 11.98 15.09 18.15
CA PHE A 78 12.92 16.05 18.70
C PHE A 78 12.44 16.41 20.10
N ARG A 79 13.35 16.23 21.05
CA ARG A 79 13.51 16.93 22.33
C ARG A 79 12.73 16.43 23.53
#